data_AF-A0A6I5C3H2-F1
#
_entry.id   AF-A0A6I5C3H2-F1
#
_cell.length_a   1.000
_cell.length_b   1.000
_cell.length_c   1.000
_cell.angle_alpha   90.00
_cell.angle_beta   90.00
_cell.angle_gamma   90.00
#
_symmetry.space_group_name_H-M   'P 1'
#
loop_
_entity.id
_entity.type
_entity.pdbx_description
1 polymer ?
#
loop_
_entity_poly.entity_id
_entity_poly.type
_entity_poly.pdbx_seq_one_letter_code
_entity_poly.pdbx_strand_id
1 'polypeptide(L)'
;LLRRSTAGWPAQYTGVLCRRLPVALVDRLAGPLGRLSVPDLSAHGLPRPDTGLYTRVGQGAIPVQDVGLIEAVRTGRVEITAAVDGFEGAEVVLAGGERIRPDAVIAATGYSRGLEPLVGHLGVLDERGRPVVSGARTPAGAPGLYFTGFTNPISGMLRELALDARKIARAAARSQARSRARS
;
A
#
# COMPACT_ATOMS: atom_id res chain seq x y z
N LEU A 1 -12.45 -0.14 0.55
CA LEU A 1 -12.72 0.54 -0.73
C LEU A 1 -12.88 2.03 -0.48
N LEU A 2 -12.40 2.87 -1.39
CA LEU A 2 -12.66 4.31 -1.43
C LEU A 2 -12.93 4.72 -2.87
N ARG A 3 -13.90 5.59 -3.13
CA ARG A 3 -14.06 6.17 -4.48
C ARG A 3 -12.81 6.95 -4.85
N ARG A 4 -12.34 6.79 -6.10
CA ARG A 4 -11.20 7.56 -6.63
C ARG A 4 -11.44 9.08 -6.56
N SER A 5 -12.68 9.51 -6.81
CA SER A 5 -13.12 10.91 -6.73
C SER A 5 -14.53 11.01 -6.19
N THR A 6 -14.78 12.00 -5.35
CA THR A 6 -16.11 12.35 -4.84
C THR A 6 -16.39 13.81 -5.20
N ALA A 7 -17.46 14.09 -5.96
CA ALA A 7 -17.86 15.44 -6.36
C ALA A 7 -16.71 16.30 -6.94
N GLY A 8 -15.87 15.73 -7.80
CA GLY A 8 -14.74 16.43 -8.41
C GLY A 8 -13.48 16.54 -7.53
N TRP A 9 -13.50 16.01 -6.31
CA TRP A 9 -12.36 15.97 -5.39
C TRP A 9 -11.66 14.59 -5.42
N PRO A 10 -10.41 14.49 -5.94
CA PRO A 10 -9.62 13.26 -5.88
C PRO A 10 -9.24 12.88 -4.45
N ALA A 11 -9.37 11.58 -4.11
CA ALA A 11 -9.00 11.06 -2.80
C ALA A 11 -7.53 11.32 -2.44
N GLN A 12 -6.64 11.44 -3.45
CA GLN A 12 -5.24 11.78 -3.27
C GLN A 12 -5.02 13.15 -2.60
N TYR A 13 -5.87 14.14 -2.87
CA TYR A 13 -5.74 15.46 -2.22
C TYR A 13 -6.06 15.39 -0.73
N THR A 14 -7.07 14.61 -0.36
CA THR A 14 -7.32 14.29 1.06
C THR A 14 -6.10 13.60 1.68
N GLY A 15 -5.48 12.66 0.95
CA GLY A 15 -4.22 12.03 1.35
C GLY A 15 -3.08 13.00 1.63
N VAL A 16 -2.95 14.05 0.81
CA VAL A 16 -1.95 15.11 1.02
C VAL A 16 -2.27 15.94 2.26
N LEU A 17 -3.54 16.32 2.47
CA LEU A 17 -3.97 17.12 3.63
C LEU A 17 -3.81 16.35 4.95
N CYS A 18 -4.21 15.09 4.98
CA CYS A 18 -4.17 14.26 6.18
C CYS A 18 -2.77 13.74 6.52
N ARG A 19 -1.78 13.89 5.63
CA ARG A 19 -0.41 13.34 5.80
C ARG A 19 0.24 13.72 7.15
N ARG A 20 -0.04 14.90 7.67
CA ARG A 20 0.56 15.41 8.93
C ARG A 20 -0.35 15.25 10.15
N LEU A 21 -1.55 14.71 9.96
CA LEU A 21 -2.50 14.54 11.06
C LEU A 21 -2.20 13.24 11.83
N PRO A 22 -2.49 13.19 13.15
CA PRO A 22 -2.40 11.96 13.92
C PRO A 22 -3.32 10.86 13.35
N VAL A 23 -2.83 9.62 13.33
CA VAL A 23 -3.56 8.42 12.82
C VAL A 23 -4.98 8.34 13.40
N ALA A 24 -5.11 8.50 14.72
CA ALA A 24 -6.39 8.42 15.42
C ALA A 24 -7.39 9.49 14.97
N LEU A 25 -6.92 10.70 14.63
CA LEU A 25 -7.78 11.76 14.12
C LEU A 25 -8.26 11.44 12.71
N VAL A 26 -7.35 10.95 11.84
CA VAL A 26 -7.71 10.57 10.47
C VAL A 26 -8.70 9.41 10.49
N ASP A 27 -8.50 8.40 11.32
CA ASP A 27 -9.40 7.25 11.41
C ASP A 27 -10.80 7.63 11.91
N ARG A 28 -10.88 8.53 12.90
CA ARG A 28 -12.15 9.02 13.45
C ARG A 28 -12.95 9.82 12.41
N LEU A 29 -12.29 10.57 11.54
CA LEU A 29 -12.93 11.35 10.48
C LEU A 29 -13.24 10.51 9.23
N ALA A 30 -12.34 9.58 8.87
CA ALA A 30 -12.46 8.76 7.66
C ALA A 30 -13.54 7.68 7.79
N GLY A 31 -13.81 7.17 9.00
CA GLY A 31 -14.83 6.14 9.24
C GLY A 31 -16.23 6.54 8.75
N PRO A 32 -16.81 7.66 9.25
CA PRO A 32 -18.12 8.14 8.82
C PRO A 32 -18.18 8.50 7.34
N LEU A 33 -17.16 9.20 6.82
CA LEU A 33 -17.07 9.59 5.40
C LEU A 33 -17.00 8.38 4.47
N GLY A 34 -16.27 7.33 4.87
CA GLY A 34 -16.19 6.07 4.14
C GLY A 34 -17.52 5.33 4.10
N ARG A 35 -18.25 5.30 5.24
CA ARG A 35 -19.59 4.68 5.32
C ARG A 35 -20.64 5.40 4.47
N LEU A 36 -20.51 6.72 4.30
CA LEU A 36 -21.39 7.53 3.46
C LEU A 36 -21.07 7.37 1.97
N SER A 37 -19.80 7.18 1.62
CA SER A 37 -19.33 7.18 0.22
C SER A 37 -19.34 5.79 -0.45
N VAL A 38 -19.27 4.73 0.35
CA VAL A 38 -19.21 3.34 -0.13
C VAL A 38 -20.37 2.56 0.47
N PRO A 39 -21.30 2.02 -0.34
CA PRO A 39 -22.40 1.21 0.17
C PRO A 39 -21.87 -0.03 0.88
N ASP A 40 -22.68 -0.60 1.77
CA ASP A 40 -22.34 -1.86 2.40
C ASP A 40 -22.46 -3.00 1.39
N LEU A 41 -21.38 -3.75 1.19
CA LEU A 41 -21.31 -4.89 0.27
C LEU A 41 -21.25 -6.23 1.01
N SER A 42 -21.56 -6.24 2.33
CA SER A 42 -21.57 -7.46 3.15
C SER A 42 -22.47 -8.54 2.57
N ALA A 43 -23.66 -8.17 2.05
CA ALA A 43 -24.58 -9.09 1.39
C ALA A 43 -24.01 -9.73 0.10
N HIS A 44 -22.95 -9.14 -0.47
CA HIS A 44 -22.23 -9.64 -1.63
C HIS A 44 -20.87 -10.25 -1.25
N GLY A 45 -20.69 -10.68 0.01
CA GLY A 45 -19.44 -11.32 0.47
C GLY A 45 -18.26 -10.37 0.72
N LEU A 46 -18.46 -9.05 0.64
CA LEU A 46 -17.40 -8.05 0.85
C LEU A 46 -17.74 -7.14 2.04
N PRO A 47 -17.60 -7.62 3.29
CA PRO A 47 -17.93 -6.85 4.47
C PRO A 47 -17.00 -5.65 4.65
N ARG A 48 -17.51 -4.65 5.36
CA ARG A 48 -16.70 -3.49 5.73
C ARG A 48 -15.61 -3.93 6.72
N PRO A 49 -14.37 -3.46 6.56
CA PRO A 49 -13.31 -3.74 7.52
C PRO A 49 -13.58 -3.10 8.87
N ASP A 50 -13.31 -3.84 9.95
CA ASP A 50 -13.53 -3.39 11.34
C ASP A 50 -12.45 -2.41 11.85
N THR A 51 -11.33 -2.31 11.12
CA THR A 51 -10.17 -1.48 11.48
C THR A 51 -10.11 -0.18 10.67
N GLY A 52 -9.58 0.87 11.33
CA GLY A 52 -9.39 2.20 10.77
C GLY A 52 -8.60 2.22 9.45
N LEU A 53 -8.95 3.17 8.58
CA LEU A 53 -8.39 3.30 7.23
C LEU A 53 -6.88 3.57 7.27
N TYR A 54 -6.46 4.56 8.05
CA TYR A 54 -5.09 5.02 8.18
C TYR A 54 -4.26 4.06 9.05
N THR A 55 -4.88 3.40 10.04
CA THR A 55 -4.27 2.26 10.75
C THR A 55 -3.82 1.17 9.77
N ARG A 56 -4.70 0.76 8.84
CA ARG A 56 -4.37 -0.24 7.81
C ARG A 56 -3.31 0.22 6.83
N VAL A 57 -3.33 1.51 6.45
CA VAL A 57 -2.24 2.09 5.65
C VAL A 57 -0.90 1.94 6.35
N GLY A 58 -0.83 2.23 7.66
CA GLY A 58 0.39 2.03 8.46
C GLY A 58 0.89 0.59 8.44
N GLN A 59 -0.03 -0.37 8.32
CA GLN A 59 0.25 -1.80 8.19
C GLN A 59 0.59 -2.23 6.76
N GLY A 60 0.52 -1.33 5.77
CA GLY A 60 0.81 -1.59 4.36
C GLY A 60 -0.42 -1.91 3.50
N ALA A 61 -1.62 -1.96 4.09
CA ALA A 61 -2.87 -2.20 3.39
C ALA A 61 -3.48 -0.87 2.90
N ILE A 62 -3.11 -0.47 1.68
CA ILE A 62 -3.67 0.71 1.03
C ILE A 62 -5.10 0.41 0.57
N PRO A 63 -6.07 1.32 0.81
CA PRO A 63 -7.43 1.13 0.34
C PRO A 63 -7.49 1.03 -1.18
N VAL A 64 -8.19 0.01 -1.67
CA VAL A 64 -8.54 -0.12 -3.09
C VAL A 64 -9.33 1.10 -3.53
N GLN A 65 -8.84 1.78 -4.57
CA GLN A 65 -9.52 2.88 -5.22
C GLN A 65 -10.55 2.33 -6.18
N ASP A 66 -11.82 2.51 -5.85
CA ASP A 66 -12.93 2.11 -6.68
C ASP A 66 -13.04 3.01 -7.91
N VAL A 67 -13.04 2.35 -9.07
CA VAL A 67 -13.30 2.94 -10.40
C VAL A 67 -14.47 2.23 -11.11
N GLY A 68 -15.22 1.39 -10.40
CA GLY A 68 -16.32 0.60 -10.97
C GLY A 68 -16.49 -0.81 -10.39
N LEU A 69 -15.66 -1.22 -9.44
CA LEU A 69 -15.76 -2.51 -8.76
C LEU A 69 -17.05 -2.59 -7.93
N ILE A 70 -17.41 -1.52 -7.23
CA ILE A 70 -18.64 -1.49 -6.42
C ILE A 70 -19.86 -1.78 -7.30
N GLU A 71 -19.99 -1.10 -8.43
CA GLU A 71 -21.10 -1.31 -9.35
C GLU A 71 -21.04 -2.68 -10.03
N ALA A 72 -19.84 -3.19 -10.35
CA ALA A 72 -19.69 -4.53 -10.90
C ALA A 72 -20.16 -5.62 -9.92
N VAL A 73 -19.84 -5.48 -8.63
CA VAL A 73 -20.32 -6.39 -7.58
C VAL A 73 -21.85 -6.28 -7.41
N ARG A 74 -22.39 -5.06 -7.33
CA ARG A 74 -23.83 -4.85 -7.16
C ARG A 74 -24.67 -5.38 -8.34
N THR A 75 -24.12 -5.34 -9.55
CA THR A 75 -24.79 -5.82 -10.78
C THR A 75 -24.53 -7.29 -11.07
N GLY A 76 -23.80 -8.01 -10.20
CA GLY A 76 -23.48 -9.43 -10.38
C GLY A 76 -22.45 -9.70 -11.49
N ARG A 77 -21.82 -8.66 -12.06
CA ARG A 77 -20.73 -8.81 -13.04
C ARG A 77 -19.42 -9.27 -12.39
N VAL A 78 -19.27 -9.01 -11.09
CA VAL A 78 -18.18 -9.54 -10.27
C VAL A 78 -18.80 -10.23 -9.08
N GLU A 79 -18.50 -11.51 -8.93
CA GLU A 79 -18.87 -12.30 -7.77
C GLU A 79 -17.68 -12.38 -6.80
N ILE A 80 -17.95 -12.17 -5.51
CA ILE A 80 -16.95 -12.34 -4.46
C ILE A 80 -17.05 -13.77 -3.96
N THR A 81 -15.95 -14.50 -4.08
CA THR A 81 -15.87 -15.90 -3.67
C THR A 81 -14.96 -16.06 -2.45
N ALA A 82 -15.01 -17.24 -1.84
CA ALA A 82 -14.15 -17.60 -0.73
C ALA A 82 -12.67 -17.70 -1.18
N ALA A 83 -11.76 -17.82 -0.22
CA ALA A 83 -10.34 -17.99 -0.54
C ALA A 83 -10.12 -19.27 -1.38
N VAL A 84 -9.13 -19.25 -2.27
CA VAL A 84 -8.73 -20.45 -2.99
C VAL A 84 -7.93 -21.36 -2.05
N ASP A 85 -8.38 -22.59 -1.88
CA ASP A 85 -7.69 -23.63 -1.12
C ASP A 85 -6.74 -24.44 -2.01
N GLY A 86 -7.10 -24.65 -3.28
CA GLY A 86 -6.26 -25.42 -4.20
C GLY A 86 -6.85 -25.60 -5.59
N PHE A 87 -6.15 -26.41 -6.39
CA PHE A 87 -6.55 -26.77 -7.76
C PHE A 87 -6.64 -28.29 -7.88
N GLU A 88 -7.75 -28.77 -8.44
CA GLU A 88 -7.98 -30.18 -8.76
C GLU A 88 -8.21 -30.31 -10.27
N GLY A 89 -7.13 -30.55 -11.03
CA GLY A 89 -7.19 -30.53 -12.48
C GLY A 89 -7.58 -29.14 -13.02
N ALA A 90 -8.76 -29.03 -13.63
CA ALA A 90 -9.30 -27.75 -14.14
C ALA A 90 -10.20 -27.02 -13.12
N GLU A 91 -10.45 -27.61 -11.97
CA GLU A 91 -11.31 -27.03 -10.94
C GLU A 91 -10.48 -26.27 -9.90
N VAL A 92 -11.06 -25.18 -9.39
CA VAL A 92 -10.55 -24.41 -8.26
C VAL A 92 -11.38 -24.79 -7.05
N VAL A 93 -10.72 -25.29 -6.01
CA VAL A 93 -11.33 -25.60 -4.72
C VAL A 93 -11.27 -24.36 -3.86
N LEU A 94 -12.42 -23.95 -3.35
CA LEU A 94 -12.59 -22.78 -2.50
C LEU A 94 -12.70 -23.21 -1.03
N ALA A 95 -12.32 -22.30 -0.13
CA ALA A 95 -12.50 -22.48 1.30
C ALA A 95 -13.97 -22.77 1.62
N GLY A 96 -14.21 -23.90 2.28
CA GLY A 96 -15.57 -24.44 2.49
C GLY A 96 -15.95 -25.59 1.56
N GLY A 97 -15.08 -25.95 0.61
CA GLY A 97 -15.21 -27.15 -0.23
C GLY A 97 -16.01 -26.96 -1.52
N GLU A 98 -16.47 -25.74 -1.81
CA GLU A 98 -17.08 -25.38 -3.09
C GLU A 98 -16.05 -25.50 -4.23
N ARG A 99 -16.51 -25.91 -5.41
CA ARG A 99 -15.68 -26.06 -6.61
C ARG A 99 -16.20 -25.19 -7.74
N ILE A 100 -15.31 -24.44 -8.36
CA ILE A 100 -15.61 -23.63 -9.55
C ILE A 100 -14.66 -23.99 -10.69
N ARG A 101 -15.09 -23.75 -11.94
CA ARG A 101 -14.30 -24.06 -13.14
C ARG A 101 -14.16 -22.82 -14.02
N PRO A 102 -13.20 -21.92 -13.72
CA PRO A 102 -12.96 -20.72 -14.52
C PRO A 102 -12.17 -21.07 -15.80
N ASP A 103 -12.37 -20.29 -16.87
CA ASP A 103 -11.57 -20.40 -18.10
C ASP A 103 -10.12 -19.92 -17.90
N ALA A 104 -9.92 -18.99 -16.96
CA ALA A 104 -8.62 -18.40 -16.65
C ALA A 104 -8.52 -17.99 -15.18
N VAL A 105 -7.29 -18.04 -14.66
CA VAL A 105 -6.96 -17.62 -13.29
C VAL A 105 -5.88 -16.56 -13.34
N ILE A 106 -6.14 -15.42 -12.70
CA ILE A 106 -5.20 -14.29 -12.66
C ILE A 106 -4.73 -14.09 -11.22
N ALA A 107 -3.47 -14.39 -10.95
CA ALA A 107 -2.85 -14.18 -9.65
C ALA A 107 -2.50 -12.70 -9.43
N ALA A 108 -3.44 -11.93 -8.87
CA ALA A 108 -3.26 -10.52 -8.53
C ALA A 108 -2.73 -10.31 -7.08
N THR A 109 -1.80 -11.16 -6.64
CA THR A 109 -1.31 -11.24 -5.24
C THR A 109 -0.22 -10.21 -4.89
N GLY A 110 0.06 -9.27 -5.79
CA GLY A 110 1.05 -8.21 -5.60
C GLY A 110 2.50 -8.64 -5.88
N TYR A 111 3.46 -7.87 -5.37
CA TYR A 111 4.90 -8.04 -5.61
C TYR A 111 5.68 -8.04 -4.31
N SER A 112 6.80 -8.78 -4.28
CA SER A 112 7.83 -8.62 -3.26
C SER A 112 8.73 -7.42 -3.59
N ARG A 113 9.49 -6.93 -2.61
CA ARG A 113 10.39 -5.78 -2.80
C ARG A 113 11.69 -6.13 -3.51
N GLY A 114 12.10 -7.40 -3.41
CA GLY A 114 13.30 -7.93 -4.07
C GLY A 114 14.60 -7.30 -3.58
N LEU A 115 14.62 -6.75 -2.37
CA LEU A 115 15.81 -6.11 -1.78
C LEU A 115 16.68 -7.09 -1.00
N GLU A 116 16.08 -8.18 -0.53
CA GLU A 116 16.70 -9.17 0.35
C GLU A 116 17.98 -9.77 -0.27
N PRO A 117 18.00 -10.18 -1.55
CA PRO A 117 19.23 -10.71 -2.18
C PRO A 117 20.32 -9.65 -2.38
N LEU A 118 19.94 -8.37 -2.50
CA LEU A 118 20.86 -7.28 -2.82
C LEU A 118 21.52 -6.69 -1.57
N VAL A 119 20.73 -6.44 -0.52
CA VAL A 119 21.16 -5.70 0.67
C VAL A 119 20.70 -6.32 1.98
N GLY A 120 19.97 -7.44 1.96
CA GLY A 120 19.44 -8.07 3.17
C GLY A 120 20.54 -8.46 4.17
N HIS A 121 21.69 -8.89 3.67
CA HIS A 121 22.87 -9.24 4.48
C HIS A 121 23.45 -8.06 5.28
N LEU A 122 23.07 -6.82 4.98
CA LEU A 122 23.52 -5.62 5.69
C LEU A 122 22.67 -5.31 6.93
N GLY A 123 21.60 -6.05 7.21
CA GLY A 123 20.70 -5.79 8.34
C GLY A 123 19.92 -4.48 8.20
N VAL A 124 19.65 -4.05 6.96
CA VAL A 124 19.04 -2.75 6.64
C VAL A 124 17.55 -2.86 6.28
N LEU A 125 16.99 -4.07 6.33
CA LEU A 125 15.60 -4.37 6.02
C LEU A 125 14.87 -4.88 7.27
N ASP A 126 13.58 -4.55 7.40
CA ASP A 126 12.69 -5.15 8.40
C ASP A 126 12.22 -6.55 7.97
N GLU A 127 11.47 -7.22 8.85
CA GLU A 127 10.89 -8.56 8.62
C GLU A 127 10.00 -8.65 7.36
N ARG A 128 9.57 -7.52 6.80
CA ARG A 128 8.73 -7.42 5.60
C ARG A 128 9.52 -6.97 4.36
N GLY A 129 10.86 -7.00 4.44
CA GLY A 129 11.75 -6.59 3.35
C GLY A 129 11.80 -5.08 3.12
N ARG A 130 11.31 -4.26 4.05
CA ARG A 130 11.31 -2.79 3.90
C ARG A 130 12.59 -2.19 4.45
N PRO A 131 13.15 -1.17 3.79
CA PRO A 131 14.21 -0.37 4.39
C PRO A 131 13.81 0.19 5.75
N VAL A 132 14.69 0.03 6.75
CA VAL A 132 14.48 0.55 8.12
C VAL A 132 14.64 2.07 8.21
N VAL A 133 15.22 2.69 7.17
CA VAL A 133 15.37 4.14 7.03
C VAL A 133 14.84 4.62 5.68
N SER A 134 14.55 5.90 5.60
CA SER A 134 14.06 6.58 4.39
C SER A 134 14.54 8.02 4.32
N GLY A 135 14.50 8.59 3.11
CA GLY A 135 14.88 9.97 2.84
C GLY A 135 16.37 10.22 3.06
N ALA A 136 16.72 11.28 3.80
CA ALA A 136 18.11 11.69 4.02
C ALA A 136 18.91 10.81 5.00
N ARG A 137 18.27 9.80 5.61
CA ARG A 137 18.89 8.93 6.62
C ARG A 137 19.52 7.71 5.97
N THR A 138 20.63 7.26 6.55
CA THR A 138 21.32 6.02 6.17
C THR A 138 21.32 5.05 7.36
N PRO A 139 21.33 3.73 7.13
CA PRO A 139 21.49 2.76 8.21
C PRO A 139 22.83 2.95 8.92
N ALA A 140 22.89 2.68 10.22
CA ALA A 140 24.13 2.84 11.01
C ALA A 140 25.27 1.94 10.49
N GLY A 141 24.95 0.70 10.11
CA GLY A 141 25.91 -0.26 9.53
C GLY A 141 26.21 -0.07 8.05
N ALA A 142 25.54 0.86 7.37
CA ALA A 142 25.76 1.14 5.95
C ALA A 142 25.70 2.65 5.64
N PRO A 143 26.67 3.46 6.13
CA PRO A 143 26.74 4.87 5.80
C PRO A 143 26.84 5.10 4.29
N GLY A 144 26.06 6.04 3.76
CA GLY A 144 26.01 6.34 2.32
C GLY A 144 25.03 5.48 1.51
N LEU A 145 24.41 4.45 2.11
CA LEU A 145 23.31 3.72 1.48
C LEU A 145 21.98 4.45 1.71
N TYR A 146 21.29 4.78 0.62
CA TYR A 146 20.00 5.47 0.64
C TYR A 146 18.92 4.64 -0.07
N PHE A 147 17.71 4.69 0.47
CA PHE A 147 16.54 4.03 -0.12
C PHE A 147 15.51 5.07 -0.57
N THR A 148 14.98 4.88 -1.77
CA THR A 148 13.97 5.75 -2.37
C THR A 148 12.89 4.89 -3.05
N GLY A 149 11.62 5.29 -2.97
CA GLY A 149 10.52 4.56 -3.61
C GLY A 149 9.98 3.34 -2.85
N PHE A 150 10.55 2.97 -1.70
CA PHE A 150 10.09 1.83 -0.89
C PHE A 150 9.08 2.20 0.20
N THR A 151 8.29 3.26 -0.02
CA THR A 151 7.22 3.70 0.89
C THR A 151 5.85 3.61 0.20
N ASN A 152 4.78 3.48 0.98
CA ASN A 152 3.39 3.47 0.48
C ASN A 152 2.60 4.68 0.99
N PRO A 153 2.91 5.90 0.50
CA PRO A 153 2.29 7.11 1.02
C PRO A 153 0.90 7.35 0.42
N ILE A 154 -0.08 7.72 1.25
CA ILE A 154 -1.42 8.11 0.78
C ILE A 154 -1.36 9.45 0.01
N SER A 155 -0.33 10.27 0.24
CA SER A 155 -0.08 11.54 -0.46
C SER A 155 0.42 11.37 -1.92
N GLY A 156 0.62 10.14 -2.38
CA GLY A 156 1.05 9.83 -3.74
C GLY A 156 2.54 9.49 -3.83
N MET A 157 2.84 8.34 -4.43
CA MET A 157 4.19 7.77 -4.49
C MET A 157 5.17 8.66 -5.25
N LEU A 158 4.82 9.16 -6.45
CA LEU A 158 5.72 9.99 -7.27
C LEU A 158 6.09 11.31 -6.58
N ARG A 159 5.13 11.90 -5.85
CA ARG A 159 5.37 13.12 -5.08
C ARG A 159 6.39 12.85 -3.97
N GLU A 160 6.20 11.80 -3.19
CA GLU A 160 7.14 11.47 -2.11
C GLU A 160 8.51 11.06 -2.64
N LEU A 161 8.55 10.31 -3.76
CA LEU A 161 9.79 9.94 -4.42
C LEU A 161 10.62 11.17 -4.82
N ALA A 162 9.97 12.18 -5.40
CA ALA A 162 10.63 13.44 -5.76
C ALA A 162 11.15 14.20 -4.53
N LEU A 163 10.38 14.21 -3.43
CA LEU A 163 10.80 14.85 -2.18
C LEU A 163 11.99 14.13 -1.54
N ASP A 164 11.97 12.80 -1.49
CA ASP A 164 13.04 12.00 -0.91
C ASP A 164 14.31 12.02 -1.77
N ALA A 165 14.19 12.00 -3.10
CA ALA A 165 15.33 12.18 -4.01
C ALA A 165 16.08 13.49 -3.72
N ARG A 166 15.37 14.61 -3.50
CA ARG A 166 15.98 15.90 -3.15
C ARG A 166 16.69 15.85 -1.79
N LYS A 167 16.12 15.16 -0.80
CA LYS A 167 16.75 15.00 0.52
C LYS A 167 18.01 14.16 0.44
N ILE A 168 17.94 13.04 -0.28
CA ILE A 168 19.06 12.12 -0.51
C ILE A 168 20.21 12.85 -1.20
N ALA A 169 19.95 13.55 -2.30
CA ALA A 169 20.97 14.29 -3.04
C ALA A 169 21.71 15.31 -2.16
N ARG A 170 20.98 16.07 -1.32
CA ARG A 170 21.59 17.02 -0.37
C ARG A 170 22.42 16.31 0.71
N ALA A 171 21.94 15.18 1.22
CA ALA A 171 22.66 14.41 2.24
C ALA A 171 23.96 13.83 1.66
N ALA A 172 23.89 13.24 0.48
CA ALA A 172 25.04 12.68 -0.23
C ALA A 172 26.10 13.75 -0.54
N ALA A 173 25.69 14.91 -1.07
CA ALA A 173 26.61 16.02 -1.37
C ALA A 173 27.33 16.53 -0.12
N ARG A 174 26.62 16.68 1.01
CA ARG A 174 27.23 17.09 2.29
C ARG A 174 28.21 16.05 2.82
N SER A 175 27.89 14.76 2.68
CA SER A 175 28.77 13.67 3.09
C SER A 175 30.07 13.68 2.28
N GLN A 176 29.96 13.81 0.95
CA GLN A 176 31.12 13.91 0.05
C GLN A 176 32.00 15.12 0.39
N ALA A 177 31.42 16.30 0.60
CA ALA A 177 32.17 17.49 0.99
C ALA A 177 32.94 17.30 2.31
N ARG A 178 32.33 16.65 3.30
CA ARG A 178 32.99 16.33 4.57
C ARG A 178 34.11 15.29 4.43
N SER A 179 33.95 14.29 3.56
CA SER A 179 35.00 13.31 3.30
C SER A 179 36.23 13.96 2.64
N ARG A 180 36.01 14.86 1.67
CA ARG A 180 37.07 15.61 0.99
C ARG A 180 37.80 16.59 1.90
N ALA A 181 37.11 17.20 2.86
CA ALA A 181 37.74 18.10 3.82
C ALA A 181 38.58 17.36 4.90
N ARG A 182 38.48 16.03 4.97
CA ARG A 182 39.20 15.18 5.92
C ARG A 182 40.36 14.39 5.29
N SER A 183 40.49 14.42 3.96
CA SER A 183 41.61 13.86 3.20
C SER A 183 42.64 14.93 2.91
#